data_AF-A0A953U8S7-F1
#
_entry.id   AF-A0A953U8S7-F1
#
_cell.length_a   1.000
_cell.length_b   1.000
_cell.length_c   1.000
_cell.angle_alpha   90.00
_cell.angle_beta   90.00
_cell.angle_gamma   90.00
#
_symmetry.space_group_name_H-M   'P 1'
#
loop_
_entity.id
_entity.type
_entity.pdbx_description
1 polymer ?
#
loop_
_entity_poly.entity_id
_entity_poly.type
_entity_poly.pdbx_seq_one_letter_code
_entity_poly.pdbx_strand_id
1 'polypeptide(L)'
;MSSAARWVLVAIAVLAVAGVTVSSVSLYHHYGVSKTSYCDLGENFNCDIVNRSIYSTVLGIPVALIGILGYAALLALATRYRAKAETPAMLLTGSLAGLGFALYLTYIEAFVLATWCIMCLSSLTLIVLISALSLFLVASTRQQRD
;
A
#
# COMPACT_ATOMS: atom_id res chain seq x y z
N MET A 1 -24.83 6.19 -7.63
CA MET A 1 -23.88 5.08 -7.35
C MET A 1 -24.67 3.82 -7.14
N SER A 2 -24.36 2.74 -7.86
CA SER A 2 -24.94 1.43 -7.59
C SER A 2 -24.54 0.94 -6.19
N SER A 3 -25.37 0.09 -5.58
CA SER A 3 -25.06 -0.54 -4.30
C SER A 3 -23.71 -1.28 -4.35
N ALA A 4 -23.41 -1.94 -5.48
CA ALA A 4 -22.15 -2.62 -5.73
C ALA A 4 -20.93 -1.68 -5.69
N ALA A 5 -20.98 -0.53 -6.36
CA ALA A 5 -19.89 0.45 -6.34
C ALA A 5 -19.62 0.99 -4.93
N ARG A 6 -20.69 1.17 -4.12
CA ARG A 6 -20.56 1.58 -2.72
C ARG A 6 -19.84 0.53 -1.88
N TRP A 7 -20.14 -0.75 -2.06
CA TRP A 7 -19.44 -1.85 -1.37
C TRP A 7 -17.97 -1.94 -1.75
N VAL A 8 -17.64 -1.77 -3.04
CA VAL A 8 -16.25 -1.76 -3.52
C VAL A 8 -15.45 -0.63 -2.86
N LEU A 9 -16.01 0.58 -2.78
CA LEU A 9 -15.36 1.71 -2.11
C LEU A 9 -15.17 1.48 -0.61
N VAL A 10 -16.13 0.85 0.06
CA VAL A 10 -15.98 0.46 1.48
C VAL A 10 -14.86 -0.56 1.64
N ALA A 11 -14.77 -1.56 0.76
CA ALA A 11 -13.68 -2.54 0.78
C ALA A 11 -12.31 -1.86 0.57
N ILE A 12 -12.20 -0.94 -0.41
CA ILE A 12 -10.98 -0.15 -0.62
C ILE A 12 -10.63 0.67 0.62
N ALA A 13 -11.62 1.31 1.27
CA ALA A 13 -11.39 2.09 2.47
C ALA A 13 -10.86 1.22 3.63
N VAL A 14 -11.42 0.02 3.84
CA VAL A 14 -10.95 -0.91 4.87
C VAL A 14 -9.51 -1.37 4.59
N LEU A 15 -9.20 -1.72 3.34
CA LEU A 15 -7.85 -2.09 2.93
C LEU A 15 -6.86 -0.93 3.09
N ALA A 16 -7.28 0.30 2.79
CA ALA A 16 -6.45 1.48 2.97
C ALA A 16 -6.16 1.76 4.45
N VAL A 17 -7.13 1.59 5.35
CA VAL A 17 -6.90 1.67 6.81
C VAL A 17 -5.91 0.60 7.27
N ALA A 18 -6.03 -0.63 6.78
CA ALA A 18 -5.04 -1.68 7.05
C ALA A 18 -3.65 -1.28 6.54
N GLY A 19 -3.56 -0.70 5.34
CA GLY A 19 -2.31 -0.21 4.75
C GLY A 19 -1.65 0.91 5.57
N VAL A 20 -2.44 1.88 6.05
CA VAL A 20 -1.97 2.92 6.99
C VAL A 20 -1.42 2.27 8.27
N THR A 21 -2.13 1.27 8.80
CA THR A 21 -1.73 0.59 10.04
C THR A 21 -0.40 -0.15 9.85
N VAL A 22 -0.27 -0.96 8.81
CA VAL A 22 0.97 -1.67 8.46
C VAL A 22 2.14 -0.68 8.27
N SER A 23 1.91 0.40 7.52
CA SER A 23 2.94 1.41 7.25
C SER A 23 3.33 2.18 8.52
N SER A 24 2.38 2.46 9.41
CA SER A 24 2.65 3.12 10.69
C SER A 24 3.48 2.25 11.62
N VAL A 25 3.20 0.94 11.68
CA VAL A 25 4.02 -0.01 12.43
C VAL A 25 5.43 -0.07 11.83
N SER A 26 5.56 -0.13 10.51
CA SER A 26 6.87 -0.10 9.83
C SER A 26 7.64 1.18 10.17
N LEU A 27 6.98 2.35 10.15
CA LEU A 27 7.60 3.62 10.52
C LEU A 27 8.06 3.65 11.98
N TYR A 28 7.26 3.11 12.90
CA TYR A 28 7.63 2.99 14.30
C TYR A 28 8.92 2.16 14.46
N HIS A 29 9.04 1.06 13.73
CA HIS A 29 10.24 0.22 13.77
C HIS A 29 11.44 0.82 13.03
N HIS A 30 11.22 1.73 12.08
CA HIS A 30 12.29 2.42 11.36
C HIS A 30 13.08 3.31 12.32
N TYR A 31 12.36 4.01 13.21
CA TYR A 31 12.95 4.85 14.26
C TYR A 31 13.20 4.12 15.58
N GLY A 32 12.65 2.91 15.73
CA GLY A 32 12.83 2.10 16.92
C GLY A 32 14.27 1.61 17.09
N VAL A 33 14.76 1.61 18.33
CA VAL A 33 16.03 0.99 18.71
C VAL A 33 15.88 -0.49 19.07
N SER A 34 14.64 -0.96 19.27
CA SER A 34 14.32 -2.34 19.65
C SER A 34 14.29 -3.26 18.44
N LYS A 35 14.94 -4.42 18.52
CA LYS A 35 14.85 -5.47 17.51
C LYS A 35 13.41 -5.97 17.37
N THR A 36 12.95 -6.16 16.14
CA THR A 36 11.63 -6.72 15.82
C THR A 36 11.61 -8.23 15.96
N SER A 37 11.15 -8.76 17.10
CA SER A 37 11.11 -10.22 17.34
C SER A 37 10.16 -11.00 16.42
N TYR A 38 9.15 -10.36 15.83
CA TYR A 38 8.10 -11.04 15.06
C TYR A 38 8.43 -11.22 13.57
N CYS A 39 9.54 -10.66 13.10
CA CYS A 39 10.01 -10.76 11.72
C CYS A 39 11.54 -10.84 11.69
N ASP A 40 12.08 -11.73 12.52
CA ASP A 40 13.49 -12.11 12.56
C ASP A 40 13.57 -13.64 12.54
N LEU A 41 13.14 -14.22 11.40
CA LEU A 41 13.09 -15.66 11.18
C LEU A 41 14.29 -16.08 10.32
N GLY A 42 15.48 -15.84 10.83
CA GLY A 42 16.75 -16.14 10.17
C GLY A 42 17.12 -15.16 9.06
N GLU A 43 18.05 -15.56 8.19
CA GLU A 43 18.64 -14.67 7.18
C GLU A 43 17.65 -14.25 6.08
N ASN A 44 16.68 -15.11 5.76
CA ASN A 44 15.74 -14.89 4.65
C ASN A 44 14.53 -14.03 5.01
N PHE A 45 14.17 -13.91 6.30
CA PHE A 45 12.99 -13.13 6.73
C PHE A 45 13.36 -12.19 7.87
N ASN A 46 13.85 -11.01 7.51
CA ASN A 46 14.30 -10.01 8.48
C ASN A 46 13.79 -8.60 8.14
N CYS A 47 12.74 -8.17 8.83
CA CYS A 47 12.18 -6.83 8.66
C CYS A 47 13.11 -5.72 9.16
N ASP A 48 14.00 -5.99 10.12
CA ASP A 48 14.93 -5.01 10.67
C ASP A 48 16.01 -4.62 9.64
N ILE A 49 16.57 -5.61 8.93
CA ILE A 49 17.52 -5.40 7.82
C ILE A 49 16.88 -4.52 6.74
N VAL A 50 15.66 -4.85 6.31
CA VAL A 50 14.96 -4.09 5.27
C VAL A 50 14.68 -2.65 5.73
N ASN A 51 14.15 -2.48 6.94
CA ASN A 51 13.68 -1.20 7.43
C ASN A 51 14.81 -0.25 7.87
N ARG A 52 16.02 -0.76 8.11
CA ARG A 52 17.24 0.04 8.37
C ARG A 52 18.16 0.16 7.16
N SER A 53 17.81 -0.48 6.04
CA SER A 53 18.62 -0.40 4.82
C SER A 53 18.61 1.01 4.23
N ILE A 54 19.57 1.31 3.36
CA ILE A 54 19.59 2.56 2.58
C ILE A 54 18.34 2.73 1.71
N TYR A 55 17.67 1.63 1.35
CA TYR A 55 16.48 1.60 0.52
C TYR A 55 15.19 1.91 1.31
N SER A 56 15.27 1.92 2.65
CA SER A 56 14.15 2.31 3.53
C SER A 56 13.87 3.81 3.52
N THR A 57 14.72 4.60 2.87
CA THR A 57 14.58 6.05 2.70
C THR A 57 14.70 6.46 1.25
N VAL A 58 13.80 7.31 0.76
CA VAL A 58 13.85 7.91 -0.57
C VAL A 58 13.98 9.41 -0.40
N LEU A 59 15.08 10.00 -0.90
CA LEU A 59 15.37 11.43 -0.74
C LEU A 59 15.35 11.90 0.74
N GLY A 60 15.77 11.04 1.67
CA GLY A 60 15.73 11.30 3.11
C GLY A 60 14.37 11.12 3.77
N ILE A 61 13.33 10.76 3.01
CA ILE A 61 11.98 10.48 3.53
C ILE A 61 11.82 8.97 3.72
N PRO A 62 11.43 8.48 4.91
CA PRO A 62 11.17 7.07 5.12
C PRO A 62 10.09 6.54 4.16
N VAL A 63 10.36 5.42 3.53
CA VAL A 63 9.42 4.71 2.65
C VAL A 63 8.11 4.40 3.39
N ALA A 64 8.19 4.06 4.67
CA ALA A 64 7.02 3.83 5.50
C ALA A 64 6.12 5.08 5.60
N LEU A 65 6.69 6.29 5.65
CA LEU A 65 5.93 7.53 5.66
C LEU A 65 5.25 7.78 4.30
N ILE A 66 5.96 7.50 3.20
CA ILE A 66 5.38 7.55 1.84
C ILE A 66 4.18 6.60 1.75
N GLY A 67 4.30 5.39 2.31
CA GLY A 67 3.22 4.41 2.41
C GLY A 67 2.00 4.96 3.17
N ILE A 68 2.21 5.54 4.35
CA ILE A 68 1.13 6.16 5.16
C ILE A 68 0.40 7.22 4.35
N LEU A 69 1.13 8.14 3.71
CA LEU A 69 0.53 9.21 2.91
C LEU A 69 -0.23 8.67 1.69
N GLY A 70 0.32 7.66 1.02
CA GLY A 70 -0.32 7.00 -0.12
C GLY A 70 -1.64 6.33 0.28
N TYR A 71 -1.64 5.51 1.33
CA TYR A 71 -2.86 4.86 1.81
C TYR A 71 -3.87 5.87 2.38
N ALA A 72 -3.43 6.93 3.06
CA ALA A 72 -4.31 7.98 3.54
C ALA A 72 -4.99 8.74 2.38
N ALA A 73 -4.27 8.99 1.27
CA ALA A 73 -4.84 9.58 0.08
C ALA A 73 -5.91 8.66 -0.54
N LEU A 74 -5.60 7.37 -0.72
CA LEU A 74 -6.55 6.37 -1.24
C LEU A 74 -7.79 6.25 -0.33
N LEU A 75 -7.61 6.30 0.99
CA LEU A 75 -8.71 6.32 1.95
C LEU A 75 -9.59 7.56 1.80
N ALA A 76 -9.00 8.75 1.66
CA ALA A 76 -9.73 9.98 1.45
C ALA A 76 -10.53 9.96 0.13
N LEU A 77 -9.93 9.41 -0.93
CA LEU A 77 -10.59 9.18 -2.22
C LEU A 77 -11.80 8.25 -2.06
N ALA A 78 -11.63 7.13 -1.35
CA ALA A 78 -12.68 6.13 -1.15
C ALA A 78 -13.83 6.60 -0.22
N THR A 79 -13.58 7.57 0.66
CA THR A 79 -14.53 8.02 1.69
C THR A 79 -15.12 9.41 1.42
N ARG A 80 -14.28 10.45 1.45
CA ARG A 80 -14.68 11.86 1.34
C ARG A 80 -14.99 12.26 -0.09
N TYR A 81 -14.17 11.81 -1.04
CA TYR A 81 -14.29 12.21 -2.43
C TYR A 81 -15.11 11.26 -3.29
N ARG A 82 -15.67 10.19 -2.71
CA ARG A 82 -16.42 9.13 -3.42
C ARG A 82 -17.57 9.58 -4.33
N ALA A 83 -18.09 10.79 -4.12
CA ALA A 83 -19.16 11.36 -4.93
C ALA A 83 -18.66 12.06 -6.21
N LYS A 84 -17.35 12.30 -6.34
CA LYS A 84 -16.77 12.91 -7.54
C LYS A 84 -16.70 11.88 -8.68
N ALA A 85 -17.01 12.33 -9.89
CA ALA A 85 -16.97 11.49 -11.08
C ALA A 85 -15.56 10.96 -11.42
N GLU A 86 -14.53 11.68 -11.00
CA GLU A 86 -13.12 11.39 -11.32
C GLU A 86 -12.48 10.41 -10.34
N THR A 87 -13.14 10.12 -9.21
CA THR A 87 -12.61 9.29 -8.13
C THR A 87 -12.20 7.89 -8.57
N PRO A 88 -12.98 7.14 -9.38
CA PRO A 88 -12.57 5.81 -9.84
C PRO A 88 -11.26 5.86 -10.63
N ALA A 89 -11.09 6.86 -11.50
CA ALA A 89 -9.88 7.03 -12.28
C ALA A 89 -8.67 7.43 -11.40
N MET A 90 -8.86 8.36 -10.47
CA MET A 90 -7.82 8.76 -9.51
C MET A 90 -7.41 7.63 -8.55
N LEU A 91 -8.36 6.81 -8.09
CA LEU A 91 -8.07 5.63 -7.28
C LEU A 91 -7.22 4.63 -8.06
N LEU A 92 -7.57 4.39 -9.32
CA LEU A 92 -6.83 3.48 -10.19
C LEU A 92 -5.41 3.97 -10.47
N THR A 93 -5.25 5.24 -10.87
CA THR A 93 -3.91 5.79 -11.16
C THR A 93 -3.04 5.83 -9.90
N GLY A 94 -3.62 6.25 -8.77
CA GLY A 94 -2.92 6.27 -7.48
C GLY A 94 -2.53 4.87 -7.00
N SER A 95 -3.43 3.88 -7.12
CA SER A 95 -3.14 2.51 -6.71
C SER A 95 -2.10 1.83 -7.61
N LEU A 96 -2.15 2.08 -8.93
CA LEU A 96 -1.15 1.56 -9.87
C LEU A 96 0.24 2.17 -9.65
N ALA A 97 0.31 3.47 -9.36
CA ALA A 97 1.56 4.13 -8.99
C ALA A 97 2.14 3.52 -7.70
N GLY A 98 1.29 3.32 -6.68
CA GLY A 98 1.67 2.64 -5.44
C GLY A 98 2.11 1.19 -5.66
N LEU A 99 1.42 0.45 -6.54
CA LEU A 99 1.77 -0.91 -6.90
C LEU A 99 3.13 -0.99 -7.60
N GLY A 100 3.38 -0.10 -8.56
CA GLY A 100 4.69 -0.02 -9.23
C GLY A 100 5.83 0.25 -8.23
N PHE A 101 5.60 1.16 -7.28
CA PHE A 101 6.55 1.44 -6.21
C PHE A 101 6.76 0.23 -5.27
N ALA A 102 5.68 -0.45 -4.88
CA ALA A 102 5.78 -1.65 -4.04
C ALA A 102 6.51 -2.80 -4.74
N LEU A 103 6.28 -3.01 -6.04
CA LEU A 103 6.99 -4.00 -6.84
C LEU A 103 8.49 -3.67 -6.98
N TYR A 104 8.83 -2.39 -7.13
CA TYR A 104 10.22 -1.95 -7.13
C TYR A 104 10.93 -2.29 -5.81
N LEU A 105 10.29 -2.00 -4.67
CA LEU A 105 10.86 -2.35 -3.37
C LEU A 105 10.96 -3.86 -3.17
N THR A 106 9.95 -4.62 -3.62
CA THR A 106 9.97 -6.09 -3.56
C THR A 106 11.12 -6.66 -4.40
N TYR A 107 11.42 -6.06 -5.55
CA TYR A 107 12.59 -6.41 -6.36
C TYR A 107 13.89 -6.16 -5.58
N ILE A 108 14.01 -5.02 -4.91
CA ILE A 108 15.17 -4.70 -4.07
C ILE A 108 15.32 -5.70 -2.92
N GLU A 109 14.23 -6.06 -2.23
CA GLU A 109 14.21 -7.08 -1.18
C GLU A 109 14.73 -8.43 -1.69
N ALA A 110 14.21 -8.89 -2.83
CA ALA A 110 14.52 -10.20 -3.39
C ALA A 110 15.94 -10.31 -3.96
N PHE A 111 16.40 -9.30 -4.71
CA PHE A 111 17.63 -9.39 -5.51
C PHE A 111 18.82 -8.64 -4.92
N VAL A 112 18.59 -7.63 -4.08
CA VAL A 112 19.66 -6.79 -3.52
C VAL A 112 19.92 -7.13 -2.06
N LEU A 113 18.85 -7.15 -1.25
CA LEU A 113 18.99 -7.47 0.18
C LEU A 113 18.98 -8.98 0.44
N ALA A 114 18.46 -9.77 -0.50
CA ALA A 114 18.26 -11.21 -0.37
C ALA A 114 17.51 -11.61 0.92
N THR A 115 16.61 -10.74 1.40
CA THR A 115 15.79 -10.97 2.59
C THR A 115 14.41 -10.35 2.40
N TRP A 116 13.40 -10.99 3.00
CA TRP A 116 12.00 -10.66 2.83
C TRP A 116 11.43 -10.00 4.07
N CYS A 117 10.69 -8.91 3.88
CA CYS A 117 9.99 -8.22 4.96
C CYS A 117 8.49 -8.55 4.91
N ILE A 118 7.97 -9.21 5.95
CA ILE A 118 6.55 -9.59 6.00
C ILE A 118 5.62 -8.37 5.96
N MET A 119 6.06 -7.25 6.53
CA MET A 119 5.29 -5.99 6.52
C MET A 119 5.24 -5.38 5.11
N CYS A 120 6.35 -5.39 4.37
CA CYS A 120 6.39 -4.93 2.98
C CYS A 120 5.54 -5.82 2.07
N LEU A 121 5.64 -7.15 2.21
CA LEU A 121 4.80 -8.10 1.46
C LEU A 121 3.31 -7.96 1.79
N SER A 122 2.97 -7.67 3.05
CA SER A 122 1.58 -7.38 3.43
C SER A 122 1.08 -6.09 2.76
N SER A 123 1.91 -5.04 2.71
CA SER A 123 1.60 -3.80 1.99
C SER A 123 1.46 -4.05 0.49
N LEU A 124 2.33 -4.85 -0.12
CA LEU A 124 2.22 -5.26 -1.52
C LEU A 124 0.87 -5.95 -1.78
N THR A 125 0.47 -6.88 -0.92
CA THR A 125 -0.81 -7.57 -1.04
C THR A 125 -1.99 -6.60 -0.96
N LEU A 126 -1.96 -5.66 -0.01
CA LEU A 126 -3.00 -4.64 0.15
C LEU A 126 -3.13 -3.74 -1.08
N ILE A 127 -2.02 -3.24 -1.64
CA ILE A 127 -2.06 -2.35 -2.81
C ILE A 127 -2.46 -3.09 -4.10
N VAL A 128 -2.11 -4.38 -4.23
CA VAL A 128 -2.61 -5.24 -5.32
C VAL A 128 -4.13 -5.37 -5.24
N LEU A 129 -4.67 -5.69 -4.06
CA LEU A 129 -6.12 -5.82 -3.86
C LEU A 129 -6.85 -4.50 -4.14
N ILE A 130 -6.32 -3.38 -3.64
CA ILE A 130 -6.88 -2.05 -3.94
C ILE A 130 -6.85 -1.77 -5.44
N SER A 131 -5.76 -2.11 -6.14
CA SER A 131 -5.66 -1.90 -7.59
C SER A 131 -6.67 -2.74 -8.37
N ALA A 132 -6.86 -4.00 -7.99
CA ALA A 132 -7.87 -4.87 -8.60
C ALA A 132 -9.30 -4.33 -8.38
N LEU A 133 -9.61 -3.88 -7.15
CA LEU A 133 -10.91 -3.28 -6.84
C LEU A 133 -11.13 -1.95 -7.57
N SER A 134 -10.10 -1.12 -7.70
CA SER A 134 -10.14 0.13 -8.47
C SER A 134 -10.38 -0.13 -9.96
N LEU A 135 -9.73 -1.15 -10.54
CA LEU A 135 -9.98 -1.59 -11.91
C LEU A 135 -11.44 -2.01 -12.11
N PHE A 136 -11.96 -2.83 -11.19
CA PHE A 136 -13.36 -3.25 -11.21
C PHE A 136 -14.33 -2.07 -11.08
N LEU A 137 -14.03 -1.10 -10.22
CA LEU A 137 -14.83 0.11 -10.06
C LEU A 137 -14.85 0.95 -11.35
N VAL A 138 -13.71 1.12 -12.01
CA VAL A 138 -13.64 1.83 -13.30
C VAL A 138 -14.40 1.08 -14.40
N ALA A 139 -14.21 -0.24 -14.50
CA ALA A 139 -14.89 -1.07 -15.49
C ALA A 139 -16.43 -1.03 -15.33
N SER A 140 -16.91 -1.18 -14.09
CA SER A 140 -18.35 -1.09 -13.79
C SER A 140 -18.95 0.29 -14.05
N THR A 141 -18.16 1.37 -13.90
CA THR A 141 -18.62 2.73 -14.20
C THR A 141 -18.67 2.98 -15.71
N ARG A 142 -17.75 2.41 -16.49
CA ARG A 142 -17.78 2.49 -17.97
C ARG A 142 -18.98 1.76 -18.55
N GLN A 143 -19.26 0.55 -18.07
CA GLN A 143 -20.38 -0.26 -18.55
C GLN A 143 -21.77 0.34 -18.24
N GLN A 144 -21.88 1.34 -17.36
CA GLN A 144 -23.12 2.08 -17.13
C GLN A 144 -23.28 3.32 -18.02
N ARG A 145 -22.22 3.71 -18.73
CA ARG A 145 -22.20 4.88 -19.61
C ARG A 145 -22.49 4.51 -21.07
N ASP A 146 -22.24 3.26 -21.45
CA ASP A 146 -22.60 2.66 -22.74
C ASP A 146 -24.05 2.12 -22.71
#